data_AF-A0A661V7P9-F1
#
_entry.id   AF-A0A661V7P9-F1
#
_cell.length_a   1.000
_cell.length_b   1.000
_cell.length_c   1.000
_cell.angle_alpha   90.00
_cell.angle_beta   90.00
_cell.angle_gamma   90.00
#
_symmetry.space_group_name_H-M   'P 1'
#
loop_
_entity.id
_entity.type
_entity.pdbx_description
1 polymer ?
#
loop_
_entity_poly.entity_id
_entity_poly.type
_entity_poly.pdbx_seq_one_letter_code
_entity_poly.pdbx_strand_id
1 'polypeptide(L)' 'MVELMEQRVGEGARIKVAFTHVVAREQLAKLQAMVAERFECTEVIVTELSPALAVHSGPGTVGVSFFPV' A
#
# COMPACT_ATOMS: atom_id res chain seq x y z
N MET A 1 -1.82 -9.76 1.92
CA MET A 1 -0.90 -8.60 2.06
C MET A 1 -1.20 -7.83 3.35
N VAL A 2 -2.40 -7.28 3.52
CA VAL A 2 -2.78 -6.53 4.74
C VAL A 2 -2.64 -7.38 6.02
N GLU A 3 -2.99 -8.66 5.96
CA GLU A 3 -2.75 -9.61 7.06
C GLU A 3 -1.26 -9.74 7.44
N LEU A 4 -0.34 -9.68 6.46
CA LEU A 4 1.10 -9.70 6.74
C LEU A 4 1.58 -8.40 7.37
N MET A 5 0.96 -7.27 7.02
CA MET A 5 1.21 -5.99 7.68
C MET A 5 0.78 -6.09 9.15
N GLU A 6 -0.40 -6.63 9.41
CA GLU A 6 -0.97 -6.78 10.76
C GLU A 6 -0.12 -7.71 11.62
N GLN A 7 0.34 -8.84 11.08
CA GLN A 7 1.29 -9.72 11.76
C GLN A 7 2.62 -9.01 12.10
N ARG A 8 3.00 -7.96 11.36
CA ARG A 8 4.27 -7.24 11.54
C ARG A 8 4.21 -6.11 12.56
N VAL A 9 3.09 -5.40 12.63
CA VAL A 9 2.95 -4.20 13.49
C VAL A 9 1.79 -4.25 14.50
N GLY A 10 0.92 -5.25 14.41
CA GLY A 10 -0.30 -5.38 15.21
C GLY A 10 -1.53 -4.73 14.57
N GLU A 11 -2.71 -5.20 14.97
CA GLU A 11 -4.00 -4.60 14.59
C GLU A 11 -4.14 -3.20 15.22
N GLY A 12 -4.70 -2.26 14.47
CA GLY A 12 -4.90 -0.88 14.92
C GLY A 12 -3.61 -0.06 15.06
N ALA A 13 -2.46 -0.61 14.64
CA ALA A 13 -1.19 0.09 14.74
C ALA A 13 -1.21 1.41 13.97
N ARG A 14 -0.57 2.42 14.57
CA ARG A 14 -0.34 3.71 13.94
C ARG A 14 0.83 3.60 12.97
N ILE A 15 0.61 3.90 11.70
CA ILE A 15 1.62 3.73 10.64
C ILE A 15 1.73 4.97 9.76
N LYS A 16 2.87 5.07 9.06
CA LYS A 16 2.99 5.82 7.81
C LYS A 16 3.03 4.83 6.66
N VAL A 17 2.36 5.16 5.56
CA VAL A 17 2.17 4.24 4.44
C VAL A 17 2.35 4.93 3.09
N ALA A 18 2.99 4.23 2.16
CA ALA A 18 3.11 4.60 0.77
C ALA A 18 2.52 3.50 -0.12
N PHE A 19 1.60 3.87 -0.99
CA PHE A 19 1.02 2.99 -1.99
C PHE A 19 1.62 3.27 -3.36
N THR A 20 1.87 2.21 -4.12
CA THR A 20 2.35 2.30 -5.49
C THR A 20 1.44 1.54 -6.44
N HIS A 21 1.38 1.94 -7.71
CA HIS A 21 0.65 1.20 -8.74
C HIS A 21 1.25 1.32 -10.14
N VAL A 22 0.94 0.35 -11.01
CA VAL A 22 1.23 0.41 -12.45
C VAL A 22 -0.10 0.42 -13.19
N VAL A 23 -0.60 1.63 -13.52
CA VAL A 23 -1.89 1.82 -14.25
C VAL A 23 -3.06 1.04 -13.61
N ALA A 24 -3.13 0.99 -12.28
CA ALA A 24 -4.03 0.09 -11.53
C ALA A 24 -4.81 0.85 -10.43
N ARG A 25 -5.47 1.96 -10.79
CA ARG A 25 -6.15 2.83 -9.82
C ARG A 25 -7.30 2.16 -9.07
N GLU A 26 -8.03 1.25 -9.72
CA GLU A 26 -9.13 0.53 -9.08
C GLU A 26 -8.61 -0.45 -8.01
N GLN A 27 -7.56 -1.21 -8.35
CA GLN A 27 -6.88 -2.13 -7.43
C GLN A 27 -6.24 -1.36 -6.28
N LEU A 28 -5.67 -0.18 -6.56
CA LEU A 28 -5.11 0.69 -5.54
C LEU A 28 -6.19 1.10 -4.53
N ALA A 29 -7.35 1.56 -5.01
CA ALA A 29 -8.45 1.98 -4.13
C ALA A 29 -8.93 0.83 -3.23
N LYS A 30 -9.04 -0.40 -3.77
CA LYS A 30 -9.36 -1.61 -2.98
C LYS A 30 -8.33 -1.85 -1.88
N LEU A 31 -7.05 -1.75 -2.22
CA LEU A 31 -5.97 -1.93 -1.24
C LEU A 31 -5.98 -0.84 -0.17
N GLN A 32 -6.19 0.43 -0.53
CA GLN A 32 -6.27 1.53 0.42
C GLN A 32 -7.42 1.32 1.42
N ALA A 33 -8.59 0.89 0.95
CA ALA A 33 -9.72 0.58 1.83
C ALA A 33 -9.36 -0.52 2.85
N MET A 34 -8.77 -1.63 2.38
CA MET A 34 -8.36 -2.73 3.27
C MET A 34 -7.32 -2.31 4.31
N VAL A 35 -6.40 -1.39 3.98
CA VAL A 35 -5.41 -0.87 4.92
C VAL A 35 -6.05 0.11 5.91
N ALA A 36 -6.91 1.02 5.44
CA ALA A 36 -7.59 2.00 6.28
C ALA A 36 -8.55 1.36 7.30
N GLU A 37 -9.10 0.18 6.99
CA GLU A 37 -9.94 -0.58 7.93
C GLU A 37 -9.16 -1.16 9.12
N ARG A 38 -7.83 -1.37 8.99
CA ARG A 38 -7.03 -2.11 9.99
C ARG A 38 -5.97 -1.29 10.70
N PHE A 39 -5.60 -0.13 10.16
CA PHE A 39 -4.48 0.67 10.67
C PHE A 39 -4.82 2.15 10.76
N GLU A 40 -4.28 2.82 11.78
CA GLU A 40 -4.33 4.28 11.89
C GLU A 40 -3.23 4.90 11.01
N CYS A 41 -3.59 5.27 9.78
CA CYS A 41 -2.64 5.85 8.82
C CYS A 41 -2.45 7.36 9.09
N THR A 42 -1.31 7.73 9.66
CA THR A 42 -0.99 9.14 9.98
C THR A 42 -0.43 9.94 8.80
N GLU A 43 0.11 9.24 7.81
CA GLU A 43 0.60 9.82 6.57
C GLU A 43 0.39 8.80 5.45
N VAL A 44 -0.12 9.29 4.31
CA VAL A 44 -0.42 8.46 3.14
C VAL A 44 0.19 9.11 1.91
N ILE A 45 1.09 8.38 1.25
CA ILE A 45 1.63 8.73 -0.07
C ILE A 45 1.04 7.78 -1.10
N VAL A 46 0.69 8.29 -2.27
CA VAL A 46 0.28 7.50 -3.42
C VAL A 46 1.10 7.94 -4.62
N THR A 47 1.72 6.99 -5.32
CA THR A 47 2.49 7.28 -6.53
C THR A 47 2.37 6.18 -7.57
N GLU A 48 2.53 6.55 -8.84
CA GLU A 48 2.80 5.56 -9.88
C GLU A 48 4.21 4.99 -9.71
N LEU A 49 4.37 3.72 -10.07
CA LEU A 49 5.69 3.09 -10.12
C LEU A 49 6.49 3.71 -11.27
N SER A 50 7.80 3.93 -11.07
CA SER A 50 8.66 4.43 -12.14
C SER A 50 8.69 3.45 -13.32
N PRO A 51 8.89 3.92 -14.57
CA PRO A 51 8.96 3.04 -15.73
C PRO A 51 10.00 1.91 -15.60
N ALA A 52 11.15 2.21 -14.99
CA ALA A 52 12.21 1.24 -14.77
C ALA A 52 11.79 0.06 -13.87
N LEU A 53 10.87 0.27 -12.93
CA LEU A 53 10.32 -0.81 -12.10
C LEU A 53 9.07 -1.41 -12.76
N ALA A 54 8.26 -0.59 -13.43
CA ALA A 54 7.00 -1.01 -14.04
C ALA A 54 7.20 -2.10 -15.10
N VAL A 55 8.32 -2.11 -15.82
CA VAL A 55 8.65 -3.15 -16.82
C VAL A 55 8.78 -4.56 -16.23
N HIS A 56 9.04 -4.68 -14.92
CA HIS A 56 9.18 -5.97 -14.25
C HIS A 56 7.86 -6.48 -13.68
N SER A 57 6.94 -5.58 -13.29
CA SER A 57 5.70 -5.95 -12.62
C SER A 57 4.47 -5.90 -13.53
N GLY A 58 4.47 -5.05 -14.56
CA GLY A 58 3.39 -4.92 -15.53
C GLY A 58 2.12 -4.20 -15.01
N PRO A 59 1.24 -3.76 -15.93
CA PRO A 59 -0.03 -3.12 -15.59
C PRO A 59 -0.93 -3.97 -14.70
N GLY A 60 -1.68 -3.33 -13.80
CA GLY A 60 -2.54 -4.01 -12.83
C GLY A 60 -1.87 -4.25 -11.47
N THR A 61 -0.55 -4.05 -11.37
CA THR A 61 0.21 -4.21 -10.12
C THR A 61 -0.09 -3.08 -9.13
N VAL A 62 -0.25 -3.43 -7.86
CA VAL A 62 -0.28 -2.51 -6.71
C VAL A 62 0.72 -2.95 -5.64
N GLY A 63 1.28 -2.00 -4.92
CA GLY A 63 2.24 -2.23 -3.84
C GLY A 63 1.95 -1.36 -2.63
N VAL A 64 2.49 -1.77 -1.49
CA VAL A 64 2.43 -1.03 -0.24
C VAL A 64 3.79 -1.09 0.46
N SER A 65 4.21 0.03 1.03
CA SER A 65 5.37 0.15 1.91
C SER A 65 4.92 0.88 3.17
N PHE A 66 5.35 0.42 4.34
CA PHE A 66 4.84 0.94 5.61
C PHE A 66 5.86 0.78 6.73
N PHE A 67 5.70 1.57 7.79
CA PHE A 67 6.42 1.41 9.05
C PHE A 67 5.56 1.97 10.22
N PRO A 68 5.70 1.43 11.43
CA PRO A 68 5.00 1.94 12.62
C PRO A 68 5.58 3.29 13.06
N VAL A 69 4.74 4.10 13.69
CA VAL A 69 5.12 5.41 14.26
C VAL A 69 5.31 5.31 15.76
#